data_AF-A0A2T2NLE1-F1
#
_entry.id   AF-A0A2T2NLE1-F1
#
_cell.length_a   1.000
_cell.length_b   1.000
_cell.length_c   1.000
_cell.angle_alpha   90.00
_cell.angle_beta   90.00
_cell.angle_gamma   90.00
#
_symmetry.space_group_name_H-M   'P 1'
#
loop_
_entity.id
_entity.type
_entity.pdbx_description
1 polymer ?
#
loop_
_entity_poly.entity_id
_entity_poly.type
_entity_poly.pdbx_seq_one_letter_code
_entity_poly.pdbx_strand_id
1 'polypeptide(L)'
;MLNFMDAVTDKADWDKKVFDEGILRRWRAETRLDKGGLIIDSAFQWCIAELQDRAKDFGQEKFVINNPGNKFKMRQKRSAISPLLGIKGGCRNWHPNSNNQVLNLVHPSLYHLVYGKSSVLPSGQVGLDNCVDSIGRGVLTEAGQELVGIEKWYPHSLYSGLWSTRFQWLPSDIRFVGDTGTKVRISSYINNLWPSKHQNLYQLIEKFISKSIPVWNKVLIKRREDWANLRIPTDSIETEVRERPKELYDIHQLSEEEFFSAGIVEKIKDYLSQPDDPRHAHLYSEKRATLPDDPREWCRFEVDEALNDVYFRTCKIIQPKPGEKISYEQWKASNTSRVLSSNFPPGKNPEPKSNRTCLEEQFRKQGLQVIFKLSSIELAPDNDDYPGGS
;
A
#
# COMPACT_ATOMS: atom_id res chain seq x y z
N MET A 1 12.78 3.61 9.31
CA MET A 1 12.78 2.17 9.66
C MET A 1 12.49 1.27 8.45
N LEU A 2 11.35 1.40 7.77
CA LEU A 2 10.96 0.51 6.65
C LEU A 2 11.98 0.48 5.50
N ASN A 3 12.40 1.64 4.99
CA ASN A 3 13.38 1.72 3.90
C ASN A 3 14.70 1.02 4.25
N PHE A 4 15.14 1.12 5.51
CA PHE A 4 16.33 0.42 5.99
C PHE A 4 16.12 -1.10 5.98
N MET A 5 14.98 -1.58 6.49
CA MET A 5 14.67 -3.01 6.48
C MET A 5 14.62 -3.55 5.04
N ASP A 6 14.00 -2.83 4.11
CA ASP A 6 13.95 -3.18 2.69
C ASP A 6 15.36 -3.25 2.09
N ALA A 7 16.17 -2.21 2.31
CA ALA A 7 17.56 -2.17 1.84
C ALA A 7 18.41 -3.32 2.40
N VAL A 8 18.18 -3.74 3.65
CA VAL A 8 18.85 -4.91 4.22
C VAL A 8 18.36 -6.20 3.57
N THR A 9 17.05 -6.41 3.47
CA THR A 9 16.48 -7.65 2.91
C THR A 9 16.73 -7.83 1.42
N ASP A 10 17.10 -6.76 0.72
CA ASP A 10 17.50 -6.78 -0.69
C ASP A 10 18.94 -7.26 -0.89
N LYS A 11 19.77 -7.25 0.16
CA LYS A 11 21.15 -7.77 0.11
C LYS A 11 21.13 -9.30 0.06
N ALA A 12 22.02 -9.89 -0.73
CA ALA A 12 22.20 -11.34 -0.74
C ALA A 12 22.65 -11.86 0.64
N ASP A 13 22.12 -13.01 1.05
CA ASP A 13 22.39 -13.67 2.35
C ASP A 13 22.11 -12.75 3.57
N TRP A 14 21.18 -11.80 3.45
CA TRP A 14 20.83 -10.89 4.55
C TRP A 14 20.42 -11.67 5.82
N ASP A 15 19.77 -12.82 5.64
CA ASP A 15 19.29 -13.72 6.70
C ASP A 15 20.43 -14.32 7.53
N LYS A 16 21.63 -14.42 6.97
CA LYS A 16 22.84 -14.82 7.71
C LYS A 16 23.58 -13.60 8.25
N LYS A 17 23.68 -12.57 7.42
CA LYS A 17 24.44 -11.33 7.72
C LYS A 17 23.86 -10.54 8.89
N VAL A 18 22.56 -10.64 9.15
CA VAL A 18 21.90 -9.96 10.27
C VAL A 18 22.37 -10.45 11.66
N PHE A 19 23.11 -11.56 11.72
CA PHE A 19 23.73 -12.09 12.95
C PHE A 19 25.23 -11.76 13.06
N ASP A 20 25.83 -11.07 12.08
CA ASP A 20 27.24 -10.72 12.08
C ASP A 20 27.47 -9.30 12.64
N GLU A 21 28.10 -9.21 13.81
CA GLU A 21 28.39 -7.95 14.50
C GLU A 21 29.26 -6.97 13.69
N GLY A 22 30.14 -7.46 12.83
CA GLY A 22 30.96 -6.63 11.94
C GLY A 22 30.15 -6.03 10.78
N ILE A 23 29.12 -6.75 10.32
CA ILE A 23 28.18 -6.25 9.31
C ILE A 23 27.17 -5.29 9.94
N LEU A 24 26.63 -5.60 11.11
CA LEU A 24 25.70 -4.72 11.82
C LEU A 24 26.32 -3.35 12.10
N ARG A 25 27.60 -3.31 12.51
CA ARG A 25 28.35 -2.05 12.68
C ARG A 25 28.44 -1.23 11.39
N ARG A 26 28.63 -1.88 10.24
CA ARG A 26 28.68 -1.22 8.93
C ARG A 26 27.31 -0.69 8.52
N TRP A 27 26.26 -1.50 8.62
CA TRP A 27 24.88 -1.06 8.33
C TRP A 27 24.46 0.10 9.24
N ARG A 28 24.86 0.09 10.52
CA ARG A 28 24.61 1.21 11.43
C ARG A 28 25.30 2.50 10.97
N ALA A 29 26.55 2.42 10.52
CA ALA A 29 27.24 3.57 9.95
C ALA A 29 26.55 4.09 8.67
N GLU A 30 26.11 3.20 7.78
CA GLU A 30 25.35 3.56 6.57
C GLU A 30 24.08 4.36 6.89
N THR A 31 23.32 3.96 7.92
CA THR A 31 22.08 4.67 8.31
C THR A 31 22.31 6.09 8.83
N ARG A 32 23.52 6.41 9.30
CA ARG A 32 23.90 7.74 9.80
C ARG A 32 24.35 8.69 8.69
N LEU A 33 24.73 8.14 7.53
CA LEU A 33 25.22 8.90 6.38
C LEU A 33 24.13 9.23 5.36
N ASP A 34 22.98 8.55 5.43
CA ASP A 34 21.83 8.84 4.58
C ASP A 34 21.23 10.21 4.94
N LYS A 35 20.97 11.04 3.92
CA LYS A 35 20.65 12.49 4.03
C LYS A 35 19.39 12.81 4.84
N GLY A 36 18.66 11.80 5.31
CA GLY A 36 17.50 11.93 6.20
C GLY A 36 17.79 11.85 7.70
N GLY A 37 18.87 11.20 8.16
CA GLY A 37 19.18 11.10 9.60
C GLY A 37 18.04 10.55 10.50
N LEU A 38 17.11 9.77 9.96
CA LEU A 38 15.81 9.47 10.60
C LEU A 38 15.80 8.23 11.52
N ILE A 39 16.88 7.45 11.60
CA ILE A 39 16.91 6.24 12.43
C ILE A 39 17.80 6.47 13.66
N ILE A 40 17.15 6.74 14.79
CA ILE A 40 17.79 6.74 16.11
C ILE A 40 18.27 5.34 16.49
N ASP A 41 19.21 5.25 17.43
CA ASP A 41 19.85 3.99 17.80
C ASP A 41 18.86 2.92 18.30
N SER A 42 17.84 3.30 19.06
CA SER A 42 16.80 2.38 19.52
C SER A 42 15.95 1.85 18.36
N ALA A 43 15.68 2.67 17.34
CA ALA A 43 14.98 2.24 16.13
C ALA A 43 15.84 1.31 15.27
N PHE A 44 17.15 1.54 15.20
CA PHE A 44 18.08 0.60 14.55
C PHE A 44 18.05 -0.76 15.25
N GLN A 45 18.20 -0.78 16.58
CA GLN A 45 18.18 -2.02 17.37
C GLN A 45 16.86 -2.77 17.20
N TRP A 46 15.73 -2.06 17.22
CA TRP A 46 14.41 -2.64 16.95
C TRP A 46 14.32 -3.28 15.56
N CYS A 47 14.79 -2.58 14.52
CA CYS A 47 14.84 -3.14 13.17
C CYS A 47 15.71 -4.41 13.11
N ILE A 48 16.85 -4.44 13.80
CA ILE A 48 17.72 -5.63 13.82
C ILE A 48 17.04 -6.80 14.52
N ALA A 49 16.43 -6.58 15.69
CA ALA A 49 15.68 -7.63 16.41
C ALA A 49 14.58 -8.22 15.51
N GLU A 50 13.82 -7.35 14.83
CA GLU A 50 12.77 -7.77 13.90
C GLU A 50 13.30 -8.54 12.68
N LEU A 51 14.42 -8.10 12.11
CA LEU A 51 15.06 -8.81 11.00
C LEU A 51 15.66 -10.15 11.43
N GLN A 52 16.25 -10.25 12.61
CA GLN A 52 16.80 -11.50 13.16
C GLN A 52 15.72 -12.54 13.39
N ASP A 53 14.55 -12.14 13.88
CA ASP A 53 13.42 -13.04 14.01
C ASP A 53 12.89 -13.50 12.65
N ARG A 54 12.74 -12.57 11.71
CA ARG A 54 12.31 -12.90 10.35
C ARG A 54 13.29 -13.82 9.62
N ALA A 55 14.59 -13.69 9.89
CA ALA A 55 15.61 -14.55 9.30
C ALA A 55 15.45 -16.02 9.70
N LYS A 56 14.92 -16.30 10.92
CA LYS A 56 14.64 -17.67 11.38
C LYS A 56 13.58 -18.35 10.50
N ASP A 57 12.52 -17.62 10.15
CA ASP A 57 11.42 -18.13 9.32
C ASP A 57 11.73 -18.06 7.81
N PHE A 58 12.64 -17.16 7.40
CA PHE A 58 13.04 -16.98 5.99
C PHE A 58 13.58 -18.25 5.36
N GLY A 59 14.26 -19.11 6.14
CA GLY A 59 14.78 -20.39 5.66
C GLY A 59 13.69 -21.28 5.04
N GLN A 60 12.51 -21.32 5.68
CA GLN A 60 11.35 -22.12 5.28
C GLN A 60 10.47 -21.39 4.26
N GLU A 61 10.20 -20.11 4.51
CA GLU A 61 9.24 -19.33 3.73
C GLU A 61 9.84 -18.77 2.43
N LYS A 62 11.16 -18.52 2.40
CA LYS A 62 11.88 -17.86 1.30
C LYS A 62 11.32 -16.49 0.91
N PHE A 63 10.57 -15.85 1.81
CA PHE A 63 10.08 -14.48 1.68
C PHE A 63 10.16 -13.78 3.02
N VAL A 64 10.18 -12.44 2.99
CA VAL A 64 10.17 -11.58 4.17
C VAL A 64 9.20 -10.43 3.91
N ILE A 65 8.36 -10.12 4.91
CA ILE A 65 7.35 -9.06 4.80
C ILE A 65 7.81 -7.89 5.66
N ASN A 66 8.28 -6.82 5.04
CA ASN A 66 8.71 -5.62 5.75
C ASN A 66 7.62 -4.55 5.87
N ASN A 67 6.76 -4.43 4.88
CA ASN A 67 5.67 -3.45 4.81
C ASN A 67 4.38 -4.20 4.37
N PRO A 68 3.17 -3.86 4.88
CA PRO A 68 1.91 -4.31 4.29
C PRO A 68 1.78 -4.00 2.78
N GLY A 69 2.58 -3.09 2.23
CA GLY A 69 2.84 -2.96 0.79
C GLY A 69 3.69 -4.13 0.25
N ASN A 70 3.05 -5.28 0.06
CA ASN A 70 3.65 -6.57 -0.27
C ASN A 70 4.62 -6.56 -1.48
N LYS A 71 5.93 -6.67 -1.24
CA LYS A 71 6.91 -7.02 -2.28
C LYS A 71 7.36 -8.47 -2.09
N PHE A 72 6.84 -9.38 -2.91
CA PHE A 72 7.26 -10.78 -2.93
C PHE A 72 8.28 -11.02 -4.05
N LYS A 73 9.50 -11.44 -3.70
CA LYS A 73 10.57 -11.71 -4.67
C LYS A 73 10.79 -13.21 -4.80
N MET A 74 10.40 -13.80 -5.93
CA MET A 74 10.79 -15.17 -6.29
C MET A 74 11.76 -15.17 -7.47
N ARG A 75 12.91 -15.84 -7.31
CA ARG A 75 13.84 -16.09 -8.42
C ARG A 75 13.35 -17.30 -9.21
N GLN A 76 13.07 -17.11 -10.49
CA GLN A 76 12.74 -18.23 -11.38
C GLN A 76 13.35 -18.06 -12.78
N LYS A 77 13.47 -19.17 -13.51
CA LYS A 77 14.06 -19.20 -14.85
C LYS A 77 13.13 -18.45 -15.83
N ARG A 78 13.70 -17.49 -16.58
CA ARG A 78 13.02 -16.68 -17.62
C ARG A 78 12.31 -17.52 -18.70
N SER A 79 12.69 -18.78 -18.89
CA SER A 79 12.19 -19.65 -19.96
C SER A 79 10.67 -19.83 -20.00
N ALA A 80 9.98 -19.72 -18.86
CA ALA A 80 8.53 -19.84 -18.81
C ALA A 80 7.78 -18.62 -19.38
N ILE A 81 8.44 -17.45 -19.44
CA ILE A 81 7.86 -16.18 -19.90
C ILE A 81 8.36 -15.85 -21.33
N SER A 82 9.37 -16.56 -21.82
CA SER A 82 9.94 -16.39 -23.18
C SER A 82 8.89 -16.31 -24.31
N PRO A 83 7.81 -17.12 -24.32
CA PRO A 83 6.78 -17.00 -25.37
C PRO A 83 6.08 -15.63 -25.40
N LEU A 84 5.95 -14.96 -24.25
CA LEU A 84 5.36 -13.62 -24.14
C LEU A 84 6.37 -12.51 -24.47
N LEU A 85 7.67 -12.77 -24.29
CA LEU A 85 8.74 -11.81 -24.62
C LEU A 85 9.08 -11.80 -26.11
N GLY A 86 8.69 -12.84 -26.85
CA GLY A 86 8.96 -13.01 -28.29
C GLY A 86 8.05 -12.22 -29.23
N ILE A 87 7.25 -11.27 -28.74
CA ILE A 87 6.34 -10.45 -29.57
C ILE A 87 7.18 -9.55 -30.49
N LYS A 88 7.09 -9.80 -31.81
CA LYS A 88 7.82 -9.06 -32.85
C LYS A 88 7.12 -7.72 -33.17
N GLY A 89 7.92 -6.67 -33.41
CA GLY A 89 7.50 -5.43 -34.08
C GLY A 89 6.39 -4.63 -33.39
N GLY A 90 5.68 -3.79 -34.14
CA GLY A 90 4.68 -2.80 -33.68
C GLY A 90 3.46 -3.33 -32.92
N CYS A 91 3.44 -4.61 -32.55
CA CYS A 91 2.44 -5.23 -31.67
C CYS A 91 2.85 -5.18 -30.18
N ARG A 92 3.99 -4.58 -29.84
CA ARG A 92 4.41 -4.36 -28.44
C ARG A 92 3.53 -3.31 -27.77
N ASN A 93 2.83 -3.71 -26.71
CA ASN A 93 1.97 -2.82 -25.94
C ASN A 93 2.76 -2.19 -24.78
N TRP A 94 3.39 -1.06 -25.04
CA TRP A 94 4.07 -0.27 -24.02
C TRP A 94 3.06 0.39 -23.08
N HIS A 95 3.33 0.34 -21.77
CA HIS A 95 2.51 1.00 -20.78
C HIS A 95 2.57 2.53 -21.02
N PRO A 96 1.42 3.22 -21.00
CA PRO A 96 1.40 4.68 -21.10
C PRO A 96 2.32 5.31 -20.06
N ASN A 97 2.99 6.41 -20.44
CA ASN A 97 3.87 7.21 -19.57
C ASN A 97 5.05 6.43 -18.96
N SER A 98 5.46 5.31 -19.57
CA SER A 98 6.61 4.50 -19.09
C SER A 98 7.90 4.71 -19.86
N ASN A 99 7.97 5.71 -20.75
CA ASN A 99 9.09 5.93 -21.67
C ASN A 99 9.52 4.65 -22.42
N ASN A 100 8.56 3.79 -22.80
CA ASN A 100 8.79 2.49 -23.41
C ASN A 100 9.70 1.54 -22.59
N GLN A 101 9.65 1.61 -21.24
CA GLN A 101 10.35 0.68 -20.37
C GLN A 101 9.44 -0.45 -19.85
N VAL A 102 8.12 -0.24 -19.81
CA VAL A 102 7.19 -1.23 -19.26
C VAL A 102 6.37 -1.84 -20.38
N LEU A 103 6.64 -3.10 -20.69
CA LEU A 103 5.89 -3.86 -21.69
C LEU A 103 4.76 -4.64 -21.01
N ASN A 104 3.51 -4.37 -21.38
CA ASN A 104 2.34 -5.10 -20.88
C ASN A 104 2.23 -6.46 -21.58
N LEU A 105 2.46 -7.55 -20.84
CA LEU A 105 2.31 -8.93 -21.33
C LEU A 105 0.90 -9.46 -21.09
N VAL A 106 0.37 -9.23 -19.89
CA VAL A 106 -1.03 -9.45 -19.51
C VAL A 106 -1.49 -8.20 -18.76
N HIS A 107 -2.59 -7.59 -19.17
CA HIS A 107 -3.07 -6.38 -18.52
C HIS A 107 -4.59 -6.44 -18.38
N PRO A 108 -5.15 -6.14 -17.20
CA PRO A 108 -6.57 -6.33 -16.94
C PRO A 108 -7.45 -5.38 -17.74
N SER A 109 -6.90 -4.24 -18.18
CA SER A 109 -7.57 -3.31 -19.09
C SER A 109 -7.53 -3.75 -20.56
N LEU A 110 -6.84 -4.82 -20.93
CA LEU A 110 -6.92 -5.39 -22.28
C LEU A 110 -8.06 -6.40 -22.33
N TYR A 111 -8.94 -6.29 -23.33
CA TYR A 111 -10.06 -7.21 -23.56
C TYR A 111 -11.01 -7.35 -22.35
N HIS A 112 -11.15 -6.29 -21.55
CA HIS A 112 -12.12 -6.26 -20.45
C HIS A 112 -13.56 -6.27 -20.99
N LEU A 113 -14.53 -6.57 -20.12
CA LEU A 113 -15.93 -6.50 -20.49
C LEU A 113 -16.35 -5.04 -20.64
N VAL A 114 -16.97 -4.71 -21.78
CA VAL A 114 -17.57 -3.40 -22.06
C VAL A 114 -19.06 -3.58 -22.23
N TYR A 115 -19.84 -2.98 -21.33
CA TYR A 115 -21.30 -3.07 -21.36
C TYR A 115 -21.85 -2.51 -22.69
N GLY A 116 -22.83 -3.20 -23.29
CA GLY A 116 -23.38 -2.86 -24.61
C GLY A 116 -22.51 -3.29 -25.80
N LYS A 117 -21.30 -3.85 -25.59
CA LYS A 117 -20.39 -4.28 -26.66
C LYS A 117 -19.91 -5.72 -26.50
N SER A 118 -19.65 -6.15 -25.27
CA SER A 118 -19.21 -7.52 -24.97
C SER A 118 -20.41 -8.47 -24.89
N SER A 119 -20.20 -9.70 -25.35
CA SER A 119 -21.17 -10.79 -25.16
C SER A 119 -20.87 -11.59 -23.91
N VAL A 120 -21.92 -12.06 -23.22
CA VAL A 120 -21.84 -12.90 -22.03
C VAL A 120 -22.70 -14.15 -22.19
N LEU A 121 -22.31 -15.24 -21.53
CA LEU A 121 -23.17 -16.41 -21.42
C LEU A 121 -24.21 -16.14 -20.31
N PRO A 122 -25.53 -16.19 -20.60
CA PRO A 122 -26.57 -15.97 -19.58
C PRO A 122 -26.54 -17.00 -18.45
N SER A 123 -25.99 -18.18 -18.72
CA SER A 123 -25.87 -19.28 -17.78
C SER A 123 -24.63 -20.13 -18.07
N GLY A 124 -24.17 -20.86 -17.05
CA GLY A 124 -22.99 -21.73 -17.13
C GLY A 124 -21.69 -21.03 -16.73
N GLN A 125 -20.57 -21.71 -16.99
CA GLN A 125 -19.22 -21.23 -16.69
C GLN A 125 -18.28 -21.59 -17.83
N VAL A 126 -17.32 -20.69 -18.11
CA VAL A 126 -16.25 -20.92 -19.08
C VAL A 126 -15.02 -21.43 -18.33
N GLY A 127 -14.81 -22.74 -18.39
CA GLY A 127 -13.64 -23.39 -17.80
C GLY A 127 -12.38 -23.22 -18.67
N LEU A 128 -11.23 -23.56 -18.09
CA LEU A 128 -9.93 -23.45 -18.76
C LEU A 128 -9.85 -24.37 -19.99
N ASP A 129 -10.36 -25.60 -19.87
CA ASP A 129 -10.24 -26.64 -20.90
C ASP A 129 -11.25 -26.46 -22.05
N ASN A 130 -12.40 -25.82 -21.80
CA ASN A 130 -13.48 -25.61 -22.77
C ASN A 130 -13.69 -24.14 -23.19
N CYS A 131 -12.73 -23.26 -22.86
CA CYS A 131 -12.84 -21.84 -23.17
C CYS A 131 -12.90 -21.56 -24.67
N VAL A 132 -12.18 -22.35 -25.47
CA VAL A 132 -12.12 -22.22 -26.93
C VAL A 132 -13.48 -22.51 -27.55
N ASP A 133 -14.19 -23.52 -27.04
CA ASP A 133 -15.50 -23.89 -27.57
C ASP A 133 -16.52 -22.77 -27.33
N SER A 134 -16.31 -21.92 -26.32
CA SER A 134 -17.22 -20.84 -25.95
C SER A 134 -17.07 -19.58 -26.83
N ILE A 135 -16.07 -19.54 -27.70
CA ILE A 135 -15.82 -18.40 -28.61
C ILE A 135 -17.02 -18.18 -29.53
N GLY A 136 -17.45 -16.91 -29.66
CA GLY A 136 -18.55 -16.51 -30.52
C GLY A 136 -19.95 -16.83 -29.97
N ARG A 137 -20.06 -17.42 -28.77
CA ARG A 137 -21.33 -17.65 -28.09
C ARG A 137 -21.69 -16.48 -27.17
N GLY A 138 -22.94 -16.48 -26.71
CA GLY A 138 -23.46 -15.55 -25.73
C GLY A 138 -24.43 -14.53 -26.31
N VAL A 139 -24.89 -13.64 -25.45
CA VAL A 139 -25.79 -12.52 -25.79
C VAL A 139 -25.09 -11.22 -25.44
N LEU A 140 -25.40 -10.16 -26.19
CA LEU A 140 -24.84 -8.84 -25.93
C LEU A 140 -25.27 -8.38 -24.53
N THR A 141 -24.31 -7.86 -23.76
CA THR A 141 -24.59 -7.20 -22.49
C THR A 141 -25.47 -5.98 -22.71
N GLU A 142 -26.34 -5.67 -21.74
CA GLU A 142 -27.06 -4.40 -21.73
C GLU A 142 -26.07 -3.23 -21.66
N ALA A 143 -26.44 -2.10 -22.25
CA ALA A 143 -25.63 -0.90 -22.19
C ALA A 143 -25.54 -0.39 -20.74
N GLY A 144 -24.36 0.08 -20.36
CA GLY A 144 -24.14 0.70 -19.06
C GLY A 144 -25.07 1.89 -18.86
N GLN A 145 -25.77 1.93 -17.72
CA GLN A 145 -26.59 3.08 -17.35
C GLN A 145 -25.70 4.19 -16.77
N GLU A 146 -26.08 5.44 -17.00
CA GLU A 146 -25.49 6.55 -16.23
C GLU A 146 -25.89 6.41 -14.77
N LEU A 147 -24.94 6.60 -13.87
CA LEU A 147 -25.23 6.70 -12.45
C LEU A 147 -26.07 7.96 -12.25
N VAL A 148 -27.37 7.80 -12.02
CA VAL A 148 -28.25 8.91 -11.65
C VAL A 148 -27.68 9.51 -10.37
N GLY A 149 -27.27 10.78 -10.45
CA GLY A 149 -26.54 11.47 -9.39
C GLY A 149 -27.29 11.37 -8.06
N ILE A 150 -26.80 10.52 -7.16
CA ILE A 150 -27.30 10.48 -5.79
C ILE A 150 -26.95 11.83 -5.18
N GLU A 151 -27.96 12.57 -4.75
CA GLU A 151 -27.84 13.95 -4.26
C GLU A 151 -26.66 14.10 -3.29
N LYS A 152 -25.87 15.15 -3.53
CA LYS A 152 -24.57 15.47 -2.90
C LYS A 152 -24.58 15.68 -1.37
N TRP A 153 -25.70 15.44 -0.68
CA TRP A 153 -25.93 15.91 0.69
C TRP A 153 -25.78 14.85 1.79
N TYR A 154 -25.41 13.61 1.47
CA TYR A 154 -25.17 12.58 2.50
C TYR A 154 -23.74 12.00 2.44
N PRO A 155 -22.94 12.13 3.52
CA PRO A 155 -21.58 11.57 3.62
C PRO A 155 -21.50 10.02 3.57
N HIS A 156 -22.64 9.34 3.45
CA HIS A 156 -22.72 7.87 3.39
C HIS A 156 -22.83 7.31 1.97
N SER A 157 -22.81 8.13 0.92
CA SER A 157 -22.84 7.70 -0.49
C SER A 157 -21.50 7.20 -1.06
N LEU A 158 -20.55 6.80 -0.19
CA LEU A 158 -19.23 6.24 -0.55
C LEU A 158 -19.30 5.06 -1.53
N TYR A 159 -20.45 4.40 -1.66
CA TYR A 159 -20.66 3.23 -2.53
C TYR A 159 -21.10 3.56 -3.95
N SER A 160 -21.57 4.78 -4.23
CA SER A 160 -22.14 5.12 -5.55
C SER A 160 -21.10 5.29 -6.67
N GLY A 161 -19.80 5.37 -6.33
CA GLY A 161 -18.69 5.46 -7.27
C GLY A 161 -17.71 4.28 -7.26
N LEU A 162 -18.00 3.19 -6.54
CA LEU A 162 -17.06 2.06 -6.40
C LEU A 162 -17.09 1.06 -7.56
N TRP A 163 -18.06 1.18 -8.46
CA TRP A 163 -18.27 0.28 -9.59
C TRP A 163 -18.42 1.07 -10.88
N SER A 164 -17.78 0.60 -11.94
CA SER A 164 -17.91 1.19 -13.27
C SER A 164 -19.17 0.63 -13.93
N THR A 165 -20.05 1.52 -14.40
CA THR A 165 -21.19 1.12 -15.25
C THR A 165 -20.79 0.91 -16.71
N ARG A 166 -19.53 1.20 -17.08
CA ARG A 166 -19.06 1.16 -18.48
C ARG A 166 -18.26 -0.08 -18.82
N PHE A 167 -17.52 -0.61 -17.85
CA PHE A 167 -16.64 -1.74 -18.05
C PHE A 167 -16.31 -2.49 -16.76
N GLN A 168 -15.92 -3.76 -16.89
CA GLN A 168 -15.48 -4.60 -15.78
C GLN A 168 -14.24 -5.41 -16.18
N TRP A 169 -13.22 -5.41 -15.31
CA TRP A 169 -12.09 -6.34 -15.44
C TRP A 169 -12.54 -7.77 -15.17
N LEU A 170 -12.04 -8.71 -15.97
CA LEU A 170 -12.41 -10.11 -15.90
C LEU A 170 -11.42 -10.86 -15.00
N PRO A 171 -11.84 -11.37 -13.84
CA PRO A 171 -11.00 -12.25 -13.04
C PRO A 171 -10.91 -13.64 -13.66
N SER A 172 -9.88 -14.39 -13.30
CA SER A 172 -9.87 -15.85 -13.47
C SER A 172 -10.20 -16.53 -12.15
N ASP A 173 -10.89 -17.64 -12.25
CA ASP A 173 -11.30 -18.47 -11.14
C ASP A 173 -10.18 -19.46 -10.80
N ILE A 174 -9.93 -19.62 -9.51
CA ILE A 174 -8.85 -20.44 -8.98
C ILE A 174 -9.43 -21.32 -7.88
N ARG A 175 -9.11 -22.61 -7.90
CA ARG A 175 -9.58 -23.57 -6.91
C ARG A 175 -8.42 -24.12 -6.10
N PHE A 176 -8.67 -24.39 -4.83
CA PHE A 176 -7.74 -25.13 -3.99
C PHE A 176 -7.76 -26.61 -4.36
N VAL A 177 -6.60 -27.25 -4.29
CA VAL A 177 -6.39 -28.65 -4.65
C VAL A 177 -6.16 -29.46 -3.37
N GLY A 178 -6.93 -30.54 -3.21
CA GLY A 178 -6.92 -31.38 -2.01
C GLY A 178 -7.73 -30.79 -0.85
N ASP A 179 -7.70 -31.45 0.30
CA ASP A 179 -8.48 -31.05 1.48
C ASP A 179 -7.74 -30.05 2.39
N THR A 180 -6.41 -29.99 2.28
CA THR A 180 -5.55 -29.11 3.10
C THR A 180 -4.47 -28.43 2.25
N GLY A 181 -3.81 -27.42 2.83
CA GLY A 181 -2.68 -26.71 2.21
C GLY A 181 -3.04 -25.69 1.13
N THR A 182 -2.04 -25.00 0.59
CA THR A 182 -2.24 -23.83 -0.28
C THR A 182 -2.12 -24.14 -1.78
N LYS A 183 -2.07 -25.41 -2.16
CA LYS A 183 -1.97 -25.80 -3.57
C LYS A 183 -3.24 -25.35 -4.32
N VAL A 184 -3.07 -24.69 -5.47
CA VAL A 184 -4.19 -24.23 -6.29
C VAL A 184 -4.09 -24.71 -7.74
N ARG A 185 -5.21 -24.65 -8.44
CA ARG A 185 -5.34 -24.83 -9.89
C ARG A 185 -6.20 -23.73 -10.48
N ILE A 186 -5.79 -23.17 -11.62
CA ILE A 186 -6.58 -22.20 -12.36
C ILE A 186 -7.70 -22.95 -13.08
N SER A 187 -8.96 -22.54 -12.85
CA SER A 187 -10.15 -23.21 -13.39
C SER A 187 -10.80 -22.50 -14.57
N SER A 188 -10.54 -21.21 -14.78
CA SER A 188 -10.98 -20.46 -15.96
C SER A 188 -9.82 -19.72 -16.63
N TYR A 189 -10.00 -19.28 -17.87
CA TYR A 189 -8.92 -18.66 -18.64
C TYR A 189 -8.44 -17.34 -18.01
N ILE A 190 -7.14 -17.05 -18.17
CA ILE A 190 -6.57 -15.73 -17.94
C ILE A 190 -6.75 -14.93 -19.21
N ASN A 191 -7.44 -13.79 -19.08
CA ASN A 191 -7.68 -12.91 -20.21
C ASN A 191 -6.36 -12.45 -20.84
N ASN A 192 -6.29 -12.40 -22.18
CA ASN A 192 -5.05 -12.19 -22.95
C ASN A 192 -4.00 -13.32 -22.85
N LEU A 193 -4.32 -14.50 -22.32
CA LEU A 193 -3.37 -15.62 -22.20
C LEU A 193 -3.94 -16.97 -22.67
N TRP A 194 -3.54 -17.38 -23.88
CA TRP A 194 -4.04 -18.61 -24.50
C TRP A 194 -3.62 -19.89 -23.74
N PRO A 195 -4.56 -20.72 -23.23
CA PRO A 195 -4.24 -21.86 -22.36
C PRO A 195 -3.29 -22.89 -22.97
N SER A 196 -3.58 -23.39 -24.18
CA SER A 196 -2.78 -24.47 -24.80
C SER A 196 -1.37 -24.02 -25.22
N LYS A 197 -1.19 -22.73 -25.52
CA LYS A 197 0.11 -22.16 -25.94
C LYS A 197 0.98 -21.81 -24.73
N HIS A 198 0.35 -21.49 -23.59
CA HIS A 198 1.02 -20.98 -22.41
C HIS A 198 0.87 -21.90 -21.19
N GLN A 199 0.67 -23.20 -21.39
CA GLN A 199 0.43 -24.18 -20.30
C GLN A 199 1.51 -24.12 -19.21
N ASN A 200 2.77 -23.98 -19.59
CA ASN A 200 3.89 -23.83 -18.64
C ASN A 200 3.77 -22.57 -17.78
N LEU A 201 3.24 -21.48 -18.33
CA LEU A 201 3.01 -20.24 -17.59
C LEU A 201 1.81 -20.36 -16.64
N TYR A 202 0.73 -21.03 -17.03
CA TYR A 202 -0.39 -21.33 -16.11
C TYR A 202 0.09 -22.13 -14.89
N GLN A 203 0.84 -23.21 -15.11
CA GLN A 203 1.42 -24.01 -14.01
C GLN A 203 2.37 -23.21 -13.13
N LEU A 204 3.10 -22.26 -13.72
CA LEU A 204 3.95 -21.34 -12.98
C LEU A 204 3.10 -20.40 -12.10
N ILE A 205 2.07 -19.78 -12.67
CA ILE A 205 1.19 -18.86 -11.94
C ILE A 205 0.51 -19.60 -10.77
N GLU A 206 0.05 -20.84 -10.96
CA GLU A 206 -0.48 -21.68 -9.88
C GLU A 206 0.52 -21.84 -8.73
N LYS A 207 1.78 -22.18 -9.03
CA LYS A 207 2.85 -22.28 -8.02
C LYS A 207 3.11 -20.94 -7.33
N PHE A 208 3.04 -19.84 -8.06
CA PHE A 208 3.21 -18.50 -7.51
C PHE A 208 2.10 -18.17 -6.50
N ILE A 209 0.85 -18.41 -6.88
CA ILE A 209 -0.31 -18.16 -6.03
C ILE A 209 -0.27 -19.05 -4.79
N SER A 210 0.02 -20.35 -4.95
CA SER A 210 0.17 -21.27 -3.81
C SER A 210 1.21 -20.81 -2.79
N LYS A 211 2.32 -20.25 -3.25
CA LYS A 211 3.36 -19.69 -2.38
C LYS A 211 3.02 -18.32 -1.81
N SER A 212 2.10 -17.58 -2.46
CA SER A 212 1.67 -16.26 -2.03
C SER A 212 0.56 -16.31 -0.97
N ILE A 213 -0.27 -17.36 -0.96
CA ILE A 213 -1.37 -17.51 0.02
C ILE A 213 -0.92 -17.38 1.49
N PRO A 214 0.17 -18.03 1.96
CA PRO A 214 0.65 -17.82 3.33
C PRO A 214 1.03 -16.37 3.62
N VAL A 215 1.57 -15.65 2.63
CA VAL A 215 1.90 -14.22 2.72
C VAL A 215 0.61 -13.40 2.83
N TRP A 216 -0.37 -13.68 1.96
CA TRP A 216 -1.68 -13.01 1.97
C TRP A 216 -2.40 -13.20 3.31
N ASN A 217 -2.34 -14.40 3.88
CA ASN A 217 -2.88 -14.71 5.21
C ASN A 217 -2.24 -13.86 6.33
N LYS A 218 -0.99 -13.40 6.16
CA LYS A 218 -0.29 -12.55 7.14
C LYS A 218 -0.66 -11.06 7.02
N VAL A 219 -1.17 -10.62 5.88
CA VAL A 219 -1.33 -9.18 5.55
C VAL A 219 -2.77 -8.75 5.28
N LEU A 220 -3.65 -9.69 4.93
CA LEU A 220 -5.07 -9.42 4.75
C LEU A 220 -5.74 -9.30 6.11
N ILE A 221 -6.26 -8.10 6.39
CA ILE A 221 -7.03 -7.77 7.59
C ILE A 221 -8.51 -7.85 7.24
N LYS A 222 -9.28 -8.63 8.01
CA LYS A 222 -10.68 -8.96 7.70
C LYS A 222 -11.67 -7.85 8.09
N ARG A 223 -11.45 -7.17 9.21
CA ARG A 223 -12.32 -6.10 9.69
C ARG A 223 -11.54 -4.86 10.07
N ARG A 224 -12.21 -3.71 10.05
CA ARG A 224 -11.63 -2.44 10.46
C ARG A 224 -11.28 -2.44 11.96
N GLU A 225 -12.00 -3.19 12.78
CA GLU A 225 -11.67 -3.35 14.20
C GLU A 225 -10.49 -4.31 14.44
N ASP A 226 -10.00 -5.01 13.42
CA ASP A 226 -8.88 -5.96 13.48
C ASP A 226 -7.53 -5.28 13.21
N TRP A 227 -7.42 -3.96 13.39
CA TRP A 227 -6.19 -3.23 13.13
C TRP A 227 -5.00 -3.88 13.83
N ALA A 228 -3.97 -4.17 13.04
CA ALA A 228 -2.72 -4.71 13.54
C ALA A 228 -2.15 -3.75 14.60
N ASN A 229 -1.56 -4.31 15.65
CA ASN A 229 -0.82 -3.52 16.63
C ASN A 229 0.22 -2.68 15.88
N LEU A 230 0.29 -1.39 16.20
CA LEU A 230 1.30 -0.50 15.63
C LEU A 230 2.68 -1.13 15.81
N ARG A 231 3.53 -1.08 14.77
CA ARG A 231 4.91 -1.60 14.86
C ARG A 231 5.64 -0.98 16.04
N ILE A 232 5.43 0.32 16.25
CA ILE A 232 5.88 1.07 17.43
C ILE A 232 4.63 1.61 18.13
N PRO A 233 4.26 1.11 19.32
CA PRO A 233 3.12 1.63 20.06
C PRO A 233 3.33 3.08 20.48
N THR A 234 2.38 3.94 20.13
CA THR A 234 2.37 5.37 20.45
C THR A 234 0.97 5.78 20.88
N ASP A 235 0.86 6.57 21.95
CA ASP A 235 -0.44 7.01 22.49
C ASP A 235 -0.80 8.43 22.03
N SER A 236 0.22 9.20 21.66
CA SER A 236 0.11 10.57 21.18
C SER A 236 1.28 10.89 20.25
N ILE A 237 1.11 11.93 19.43
CA ILE A 237 2.21 12.52 18.66
C ILE A 237 2.90 13.52 19.57
N GLU A 238 4.18 13.29 19.86
CA GLU A 238 5.03 14.25 20.53
C GLU A 238 5.69 15.14 19.48
N THR A 239 5.69 16.44 19.73
CA THR A 239 6.36 17.42 18.87
C THR A 239 7.26 18.27 19.74
N GLU A 240 8.36 18.78 19.18
CA GLU A 240 9.06 19.86 19.87
C GLU A 240 8.06 20.99 20.11
N VAL A 241 8.04 21.51 21.34
CA VAL A 241 7.16 22.61 21.70
C VAL A 241 7.59 23.81 20.88
N ARG A 242 6.86 24.08 19.80
CA ARG A 242 6.94 25.35 19.09
C ARG A 242 5.79 26.20 19.59
N GLU A 243 6.11 27.21 20.38
CA GLU A 243 5.08 28.12 20.89
C GLU A 243 4.53 28.94 19.73
N ARG A 244 3.31 28.59 19.28
CA ARG A 244 2.44 29.58 18.68
C ARG A 244 2.17 30.62 19.80
N PRO A 245 2.27 31.92 19.53
CA PRO A 245 1.91 32.94 20.52
C PRO A 245 0.55 32.60 21.10
N LYS A 246 0.41 32.63 22.44
CA LYS A 246 -0.79 32.11 23.12
C LYS A 246 -2.07 32.78 22.63
N GLU A 247 -1.94 34.03 22.24
CA GLU A 247 -3.00 34.88 21.69
C GLU A 247 -3.50 34.43 20.32
N LEU A 248 -2.73 33.58 19.61
CA LEU A 248 -3.11 33.02 18.32
C LEU A 248 -3.65 31.59 18.42
N TYR A 249 -3.75 30.98 19.61
CA TYR A 249 -4.31 29.63 19.76
C TYR A 249 -5.81 29.57 19.48
N ASP A 250 -6.54 30.61 19.88
CA ASP A 250 -7.98 30.71 19.66
C ASP A 250 -8.34 32.12 19.19
N ILE A 251 -7.94 32.43 17.96
CA ILE A 251 -8.24 33.72 17.33
C ILE A 251 -9.75 33.95 17.19
N HIS A 252 -10.60 32.93 17.35
CA HIS A 252 -12.05 33.06 17.28
C HIS A 252 -12.66 33.66 18.56
N GLN A 253 -11.95 33.61 19.69
CA GLN A 253 -12.41 34.21 20.95
C GLN A 253 -12.07 35.70 21.07
N LEU A 254 -11.17 36.22 20.22
CA LEU A 254 -10.83 37.64 20.21
C LEU A 254 -12.04 38.47 19.76
N SER A 255 -12.27 39.64 20.36
CA SER A 255 -13.21 40.62 19.80
C SER A 255 -12.72 41.13 18.43
N GLU A 256 -13.57 41.82 17.66
CA GLU A 256 -13.14 42.41 16.39
C GLU A 256 -12.01 43.44 16.58
N GLU A 257 -12.11 44.29 17.61
CA GLU A 257 -11.08 45.29 17.92
C GLU A 257 -9.73 44.64 18.26
N GLU A 258 -9.75 43.55 19.03
CA GLU A 258 -8.54 42.81 19.38
C GLU A 258 -7.93 42.10 18.17
N PHE A 259 -8.75 41.44 17.35
CA PHE A 259 -8.29 40.70 16.17
C PHE A 259 -7.60 41.60 15.15
N PHE A 260 -8.15 42.78 14.89
CA PHE A 260 -7.56 43.77 13.98
C PHE A 260 -6.57 44.74 14.66
N SER A 261 -6.26 44.53 15.95
CA SER A 261 -5.27 45.35 16.64
C SER A 261 -3.88 45.18 16.01
N ALA A 262 -3.11 46.27 15.98
CA ALA A 262 -1.76 46.26 15.41
C ALA A 262 -0.88 45.14 16.01
N GLY A 263 -1.01 44.89 17.31
CA GLY A 263 -0.24 43.85 18.00
C GLY A 263 -0.61 42.42 17.59
N ILE A 264 -1.88 42.11 17.33
CA ILE A 264 -2.28 40.78 16.85
C ILE A 264 -1.91 40.59 15.37
N VAL A 265 -2.16 41.61 14.55
CA VAL A 265 -1.80 41.60 13.13
C VAL A 265 -0.30 41.39 12.93
N GLU A 266 0.54 42.08 13.71
CA GLU A 266 2.00 41.92 13.65
C GLU A 266 2.42 40.51 14.07
N LYS A 267 1.86 39.96 15.15
CA LYS A 267 2.12 38.57 15.58
C LYS A 267 1.74 37.54 14.51
N ILE A 268 0.61 37.74 13.82
CA ILE A 268 0.19 36.87 12.72
C ILE A 268 1.20 36.95 11.58
N LYS A 269 1.58 38.16 11.14
CA LYS A 269 2.55 38.35 10.05
C LYS A 269 3.92 37.74 10.40
N ASP A 270 4.42 37.97 11.60
CA ASP A 270 5.69 37.41 12.09
C ASP A 270 5.65 35.87 12.09
N TYR A 271 4.57 35.29 12.63
CA TYR A 271 4.39 33.83 12.62
C TYR A 271 4.36 33.27 11.21
N LEU A 272 3.61 33.91 10.30
CA LEU A 272 3.50 33.46 8.90
C LEU A 272 4.80 33.59 8.10
N SER A 273 5.73 34.45 8.53
CA SER A 273 7.03 34.66 7.88
C SER A 273 8.08 33.59 8.19
N GLN A 274 7.85 32.76 9.22
CA GLN A 274 8.82 31.75 9.65
C GLN A 274 9.16 30.78 8.52
N PRO A 275 10.43 30.43 8.26
CA PRO A 275 10.79 29.55 7.15
C PRO A 275 10.29 28.12 7.36
N ASP A 276 10.05 27.41 6.25
CA ASP A 276 9.71 25.98 6.26
C ASP A 276 10.87 25.17 6.85
N ASP A 277 10.55 24.05 7.48
CA ASP A 277 11.57 23.07 7.84
C ASP A 277 12.02 22.30 6.59
N PRO A 278 13.32 22.36 6.21
CA PRO A 278 13.82 21.66 5.03
C PRO A 278 13.53 20.15 5.05
N ARG A 279 13.33 19.55 6.23
CA ARG A 279 12.99 18.12 6.38
C ARG A 279 11.57 17.80 5.91
N HIS A 280 10.66 18.76 5.94
CA HIS A 280 9.25 18.56 5.56
C HIS A 280 8.90 19.12 4.18
N ALA A 281 9.86 19.69 3.45
CA ALA A 281 9.64 20.28 2.12
C ALA A 281 9.01 19.31 1.10
N HIS A 282 9.14 17.99 1.31
CA HIS A 282 8.59 16.95 0.45
C HIS A 282 7.16 16.50 0.83
N LEU A 283 6.63 16.92 1.98
CA LEU A 283 5.34 16.45 2.52
C LEU A 283 4.16 17.34 2.14
N TYR A 284 4.41 18.57 1.72
CA TYR A 284 3.38 19.59 1.48
C TYR A 284 3.47 20.13 0.06
N SER A 285 2.39 20.77 -0.41
CA SER A 285 2.42 21.53 -1.67
C SER A 285 3.48 22.64 -1.60
N GLU A 286 4.07 22.99 -2.74
CA GLU A 286 5.08 24.06 -2.81
C GLU A 286 4.55 25.44 -2.38
N LYS A 287 3.23 25.64 -2.38
CA LYS A 287 2.60 26.92 -2.06
C LYS A 287 2.03 26.93 -0.64
N ARG A 288 2.44 27.91 0.16
CA ARG A 288 1.81 28.25 1.44
C ARG A 288 0.45 28.89 1.24
N ALA A 289 -0.41 28.78 2.25
CA ALA A 289 -1.56 29.66 2.37
C ALA A 289 -1.10 31.12 2.44
N THR A 290 -1.74 32.00 1.68
CA THR A 290 -1.45 33.44 1.64
C THR A 290 -2.68 34.22 2.03
N LEU A 291 -2.50 35.27 2.84
CA LEU A 291 -3.55 36.21 3.20
C LEU A 291 -3.47 37.48 2.33
N PRO A 292 -4.58 38.22 2.17
CA PRO A 292 -4.55 39.57 1.59
C PRO A 292 -3.56 40.49 2.30
N ASP A 293 -2.99 41.45 1.56
CA ASP A 293 -2.00 42.40 2.10
C ASP A 293 -2.62 43.35 3.16
N ASP A 294 -3.87 43.76 2.95
CA ASP A 294 -4.64 44.56 3.92
C ASP A 294 -5.25 43.64 4.99
N PRO A 295 -4.86 43.76 6.27
CA PRO A 295 -5.43 42.99 7.36
C PRO A 295 -6.95 43.14 7.51
N ARG A 296 -7.55 44.23 7.01
CA ARG A 296 -9.00 44.46 7.09
C ARG A 296 -9.80 43.50 6.20
N GLU A 297 -9.15 42.90 5.21
CA GLU A 297 -9.75 41.91 4.31
C GLU A 297 -9.63 40.48 4.88
N TRP A 298 -8.98 40.29 6.02
CA TRP A 298 -8.75 38.96 6.58
C TRP A 298 -10.04 38.33 7.12
N CYS A 299 -10.35 37.14 6.62
CA CYS A 299 -11.30 36.25 7.26
C CYS A 299 -10.61 35.40 8.33
N ARG A 300 -11.23 35.27 9.52
CA ARG A 300 -10.65 34.47 10.63
C ARG A 300 -10.38 33.02 10.25
N PHE A 301 -11.24 32.43 9.43
CA PHE A 301 -11.06 31.06 8.94
C PHE A 301 -9.77 30.93 8.11
N GLU A 302 -9.53 31.85 7.18
CA GLU A 302 -8.34 31.85 6.32
C GLU A 302 -7.07 32.11 7.14
N VAL A 303 -7.15 32.97 8.16
CA VAL A 303 -6.05 33.19 9.10
C VAL A 303 -5.74 31.92 9.89
N ASP A 304 -6.74 31.22 10.43
CA ASP A 304 -6.50 29.97 11.15
C ASP A 304 -5.90 28.89 10.24
N GLU A 305 -6.40 28.75 9.01
CA GLU A 305 -5.80 27.85 8.02
C GLU A 305 -4.33 28.20 7.75
N ALA A 306 -3.98 29.47 7.57
CA ALA A 306 -2.60 29.91 7.35
C ALA A 306 -1.69 29.67 8.57
N LEU A 307 -2.19 29.91 9.78
CA LEU A 307 -1.47 29.62 11.02
C LEU A 307 -1.25 28.10 11.21
N ASN A 308 -2.23 27.28 10.83
CA ASN A 308 -2.11 25.82 10.87
C ASN A 308 -1.13 25.31 9.82
N ASP A 309 -1.14 25.86 8.61
CA ASP A 309 -0.19 25.52 7.54
C ASP A 309 1.26 25.74 7.99
N VAL A 310 1.57 26.90 8.58
CA VAL A 310 2.92 27.17 9.13
C VAL A 310 3.24 26.24 10.30
N TYR A 311 2.30 25.98 11.21
CA TYR A 311 2.51 25.02 12.29
C TYR A 311 2.92 23.66 11.72
N PHE A 312 2.17 23.09 10.78
CA PHE A 312 2.46 21.75 10.24
C PHE A 312 3.73 21.69 9.39
N ARG A 313 4.07 22.75 8.65
CA ARG A 313 5.31 22.81 7.82
C ARG A 313 6.58 22.92 8.65
N THR A 314 6.45 23.36 9.89
CA THR A 314 7.60 23.70 10.72
C THR A 314 7.68 22.90 12.03
N CYS A 315 6.59 22.27 12.42
CA CYS A 315 6.51 21.44 13.62
C CYS A 315 7.40 20.21 13.45
N LYS A 316 8.38 20.06 14.34
CA LYS A 316 9.25 18.88 14.36
C LYS A 316 8.59 17.79 15.20
N ILE A 317 8.17 16.72 14.54
CA ILE A 317 7.70 15.51 15.20
C ILE A 317 8.87 14.82 15.90
N ILE A 318 8.72 14.56 17.19
CA ILE A 318 9.66 13.75 17.97
C ILE A 318 9.37 12.29 17.61
N GLN A 319 10.35 11.64 16.98
CA GLN A 319 10.21 10.24 16.63
C GLN A 319 10.07 9.39 17.90
N PRO A 320 9.02 8.57 18.01
CA PRO A 320 8.84 7.72 19.18
C PRO A 320 10.03 6.77 19.32
N LYS A 321 10.52 6.54 20.54
CA LYS A 321 11.64 5.64 20.78
C LYS A 321 11.15 4.21 20.92
N PRO A 322 11.48 3.30 19.97
CA PRO A 322 11.13 1.90 20.10
C PRO A 322 11.78 1.31 21.37
N GLY A 323 11.07 0.46 22.09
CA GLY A 323 11.56 -0.15 23.33
C GLY A 323 11.24 0.60 24.62
N GLU A 324 10.76 1.85 24.56
CA GLU A 324 10.51 2.67 25.76
C GLU A 324 9.21 2.25 26.49
N LYS A 325 8.10 2.09 25.74
CA LYS A 325 6.81 1.68 26.31
C LYS A 325 6.67 0.15 26.43
N ILE A 326 7.22 -0.57 25.48
CA ILE A 326 7.14 -2.03 25.39
C ILE A 326 8.44 -2.56 24.80
N SER A 327 8.96 -3.67 25.35
CA SER A 327 10.12 -4.33 24.75
C SER A 327 9.75 -5.00 23.43
N TYR A 328 10.75 -5.27 22.59
CA TYR A 328 10.51 -6.00 21.33
C TYR A 328 9.85 -7.36 21.57
N GLU A 329 10.28 -8.12 22.58
CA GLU A 329 9.71 -9.43 22.92
C GLU A 329 8.25 -9.34 23.40
N GLN A 330 7.93 -8.32 24.21
CA GLN A 330 6.55 -8.06 24.65
C GLN A 330 5.65 -7.62 23.48
N TRP A 331 6.17 -6.77 22.58
CA TRP A 331 5.47 -6.38 21.36
C TRP A 331 5.22 -7.60 20.46
N LYS A 332 6.24 -8.44 20.24
CA LYS A 332 6.12 -9.66 19.46
C LYS A 332 5.07 -10.60 20.05
N ALA A 333 5.09 -10.81 21.36
CA ALA A 333 4.10 -11.64 22.06
C ALA A 333 2.66 -11.09 21.94
N SER A 334 2.48 -9.78 22.08
CA SER A 334 1.17 -9.12 21.90
C SER A 334 0.71 -9.08 20.43
N ASN A 335 1.63 -8.97 19.48
CA ASN A 335 1.33 -9.07 18.05
C ASN A 335 0.96 -10.50 17.62
N THR A 336 1.36 -11.50 18.40
CA THR A 336 0.87 -12.89 18.26
C THR A 336 -0.41 -13.18 19.05
N SER A 337 -0.86 -12.26 19.91
CA SER A 337 -2.02 -12.46 20.78
C SER A 337 -2.58 -11.12 21.27
N ARG A 338 -3.75 -10.75 20.75
CA ARG A 338 -4.64 -9.61 21.07
C ARG A 338 -4.52 -8.41 20.14
N VAL A 339 -5.62 -8.17 19.44
CA VAL A 339 -6.01 -6.84 18.97
C VAL A 339 -6.52 -6.09 20.20
N LEU A 340 -5.83 -5.03 20.61
CA LEU A 340 -6.40 -4.05 21.53
C LEU A 340 -7.38 -3.19 20.71
N SER A 341 -8.64 -3.62 20.65
CA SER A 341 -9.71 -2.75 20.18
C SER A 341 -9.85 -1.61 21.18
N SER A 342 -9.63 -0.38 20.72
CA SER A 342 -9.76 0.86 21.51
C SER A 342 -11.20 1.17 21.97
N ASN A 343 -12.20 0.36 21.60
CA ASN A 343 -13.61 0.68 21.78
C ASN A 343 -14.37 -0.22 22.76
N PHE A 344 -13.70 -1.01 23.61
CA PHE A 344 -14.41 -1.80 24.63
C PHE A 344 -14.46 -1.06 25.98
N PRO A 345 -15.64 -0.95 26.63
CA PRO A 345 -15.74 -0.43 27.98
C PRO A 345 -14.90 -1.29 28.95
N PRO A 346 -14.36 -0.69 30.03
CA PRO A 346 -13.55 -1.43 31.00
C PRO A 346 -14.35 -2.61 31.57
N GLY A 347 -13.79 -3.81 31.55
CA GLY A 347 -14.35 -4.98 32.24
C GLY A 347 -14.90 -6.11 31.35
N LYS A 348 -14.87 -5.98 30.02
CA LYS A 348 -15.12 -7.12 29.11
C LYS A 348 -13.88 -7.34 28.24
N ASN A 349 -12.98 -8.23 28.68
CA ASN A 349 -11.98 -8.79 27.78
C ASN A 349 -12.71 -9.71 26.80
N PRO A 350 -12.78 -9.39 25.50
CA PRO A 350 -13.25 -10.36 24.53
C PRO A 350 -12.31 -11.58 24.56
N GLU A 351 -12.87 -12.78 24.48
CA GLU A 351 -12.08 -13.99 24.26
C GLU A 351 -11.17 -13.79 23.04
N PRO A 352 -9.91 -14.27 23.07
CA PRO A 352 -8.97 -14.13 21.97
C PRO A 352 -9.47 -14.93 20.76
N LYS A 353 -10.33 -14.34 19.93
CA LYS A 353 -10.62 -14.88 18.61
C LYS A 353 -9.40 -14.60 17.74
N SER A 354 -8.71 -15.67 17.35
CA SER A 354 -7.67 -15.62 16.33
C SER A 354 -8.31 -15.12 15.02
N ASN A 355 -8.22 -13.82 14.73
CA ASN A 355 -8.68 -13.21 13.48
C ASN A 355 -7.69 -13.47 12.33
N ARG A 356 -6.90 -14.56 12.41
CA ARG A 356 -5.91 -14.91 11.41
C ARG A 356 -6.63 -15.31 10.13
N THR A 357 -6.39 -14.56 9.06
CA THR A 357 -6.89 -14.90 7.72
C THR A 357 -6.29 -16.24 7.30
N CYS A 358 -7.14 -17.16 6.83
CA CYS A 358 -6.75 -18.46 6.31
C CYS A 358 -7.55 -18.70 5.02
N LEU A 359 -7.05 -18.15 3.91
CA LEU A 359 -7.75 -18.14 2.63
C LEU A 359 -8.09 -19.56 2.16
N GLU A 360 -7.20 -20.50 2.38
CA GLU A 360 -7.31 -21.90 1.97
C GLU A 360 -8.33 -22.71 2.78
N GLU A 361 -8.75 -22.24 3.94
CA GLU A 361 -9.86 -22.83 4.70
C GLU A 361 -11.16 -22.09 4.35
N GLN A 362 -11.11 -20.76 4.32
CA GLN A 362 -12.28 -19.90 4.13
C GLN A 362 -12.87 -20.02 2.72
N PHE A 363 -12.02 -20.18 1.71
CA PHE A 363 -12.42 -20.17 0.30
C PHE A 363 -12.14 -21.50 -0.40
N ARG A 364 -11.90 -22.60 0.33
CA ARG A 364 -11.63 -23.91 -0.30
C ARG A 364 -12.75 -24.35 -1.24
N LYS A 365 -14.00 -24.17 -0.79
CA LYS A 365 -15.19 -24.62 -1.51
C LYS A 365 -15.53 -23.70 -2.68
N GLN A 366 -15.39 -22.39 -2.49
CA GLN A 366 -15.76 -21.37 -3.48
C GLN A 366 -14.66 -21.10 -4.51
N GLY A 367 -13.39 -21.21 -4.10
CA GLY A 367 -12.25 -20.73 -4.87
C GLY A 367 -11.98 -19.23 -4.67
N LEU A 368 -10.93 -18.75 -5.35
CA LEU A 368 -10.53 -17.35 -5.40
C LEU A 368 -10.78 -16.80 -6.81
N GLN A 369 -11.12 -15.52 -6.89
CA GLN A 369 -11.14 -14.76 -8.15
C GLN A 369 -9.93 -13.82 -8.18
N VAL A 370 -9.10 -13.95 -9.21
CA VAL A 370 -7.83 -13.22 -9.31
C VAL A 370 -7.74 -12.49 -10.64
N ILE A 371 -7.42 -11.20 -10.55
CA ILE A 371 -7.14 -10.35 -11.71
C ILE A 371 -5.63 -10.32 -11.93
N PHE A 372 -5.21 -10.57 -13.18
CA PHE A 372 -3.79 -10.67 -13.53
C PHE A 372 -3.28 -9.43 -14.25
N LYS A 373 -2.15 -8.90 -13.77
CA LYS A 373 -1.27 -7.98 -14.51
C LYS A 373 0.13 -8.59 -14.52
N LEU A 374 0.69 -8.78 -15.71
CA LEU A 374 2.05 -9.23 -15.95
C LEU A 374 2.71 -8.23 -16.89
N SER A 375 3.81 -7.65 -16.45
CA SER A 375 4.58 -6.69 -17.24
C SER A 375 6.06 -7.08 -17.21
N SER A 376 6.79 -6.78 -18.28
CA SER A 376 8.25 -6.82 -18.32
C SER A 376 8.79 -5.41 -18.21
N ILE A 377 9.86 -5.25 -17.44
CA ILE A 377 10.64 -4.01 -17.40
C ILE A 377 11.85 -4.22 -18.32
N GLU A 378 11.93 -3.43 -19.39
CA GLU A 378 13.04 -3.37 -20.32
C GLU A 378 13.91 -2.16 -19.96
N LEU A 379 15.16 -2.43 -19.58
CA LEU A 379 16.17 -1.42 -19.32
C LEU A 379 17.14 -1.42 -20.50
N ALA A 380 17.45 -0.24 -21.01
CA ALA A 380 18.39 -0.03 -22.11
C ALA A 380 19.56 0.84 -21.61
N PRO A 381 20.74 0.82 -22.26
CA PRO A 381 21.88 1.63 -21.81
C PRO A 381 21.59 3.14 -21.72
N ASP A 382 20.66 3.63 -22.55
CA ASP A 382 20.17 5.01 -22.59
C ASP A 382 19.00 5.28 -21.63
N ASN A 383 18.45 4.23 -21.02
CA ASN A 383 17.37 4.30 -20.04
C ASN A 383 17.46 3.11 -19.07
N ASP A 384 18.49 3.15 -18.21
CA ASP A 384 18.98 2.04 -17.41
C ASP A 384 18.36 1.98 -15.99
N ASP A 385 17.59 3.00 -15.62
CA ASP A 385 16.86 3.07 -14.36
C ASP A 385 15.34 3.11 -14.59
N TYR A 386 14.59 2.45 -13.71
CA TYR A 386 13.13 2.52 -13.68
C TYR A 386 12.68 2.74 -12.23
N PRO A 387 12.22 3.95 -11.87
CA PRO A 387 11.92 4.31 -10.48
C PRO A 387 10.65 3.64 -9.94
N GLY A 388 9.94 2.87 -10.76
CA GLY A 388 8.63 2.33 -10.47
C GLY A 388 7.53 3.12 -11.16
N GLY A 389 6.42 2.44 -11.43
CA GLY A 389 5.21 3.03 -12.01
C GLY A 389 4.03 2.74 -11.09
N SER A 390 3.13 3.71 -10.99
CA SER A 390 1.88 3.63 -10.21
C SER A 390 0.94 2.56 -10.72
#